data_AF-X1UXI5-F1
#
_entry.id   AF-X1UXI5-F1
#
_cell.length_a   1.000
_cell.length_b   1.000
_cell.length_c   1.000
_cell.angle_alpha   90.00
_cell.angle_beta   90.00
_cell.angle_gamma   90.00
#
_symmetry.space_group_name_H-M   'P 1'
#
loop_
_entity.id
_entity.type
_entity.pdbx_description
1 polymer ?
#
loop_
_entity_poly.entity_id
_entity_poly.type
_entity_poly.pdbx_seq_one_letter_code
_entity_poly.pdbx_strand_id
1 'polypeptide(L)' 'DITPLITHRFHYTEYLKAFEVMRSGNSGKVILNWTEE' A
#
# COMPACT_ATOMS: atom_id res chain seq x y z
N ASP A 1 -16.61 -7.17 4.33
CA ASP A 1 -15.60 -6.16 4.67
C ASP A 1 -14.22 -6.81 4.53
N ILE A 2 -13.32 -6.21 3.75
CA ILE A 2 -11.96 -6.72 3.51
C ILE A 2 -10.88 -5.86 4.16
N THR A 3 -11.29 -4.83 4.91
CA THR A 3 -10.40 -3.85 5.54
C THR A 3 -9.25 -4.48 6.34
N PRO A 4 -9.44 -5.59 7.08
CA PRO A 4 -8.34 -6.22 7.83
C PRO A 4 -7.19 -6.76 6.97
N LEU A 5 -7.42 -7.02 5.68
CA LEU A 5 -6.39 -7.50 4.76
C LEU A 5 -5.51 -6.36 4.23
N ILE A 6 -5.99 -5.11 4.28
CA ILE A 6 -5.27 -3.92 3.82
C ILE A 6 -4.34 -3.46 4.94
N THR A 7 -3.05 -3.69 4.77
CA THR A 7 -2.06 -3.39 5.81
C THR A 7 -1.36 -2.06 5.60
N HIS A 8 -1.30 -1.56 4.35
CA HIS A 8 -0.66 -0.29 4.04
C HIS A 8 -1.41 0.49 2.96
N ARG A 9 -1.38 1.82 3.08
CA ARG A 9 -1.88 2.78 2.08
C ARG A 9 -0.80 3.82 1.85
N PHE A 10 -0.54 4.11 0.59
CA PHE A 10 0.42 5.13 0.18
C PHE A 10 -0.22 6.02 -0.87
N HIS A 11 0.23 7.27 -0.96
CA HIS A 11 -0.09 8.08 -2.14
C HIS A 11 0.59 7.46 -3.38
N TYR A 12 -0.01 7.56 -4.56
CA TYR A 12 0.53 6.89 -5.76
C TYR A 12 1.95 7.34 -6.12
N THR A 13 2.34 8.56 -5.75
CA THR A 13 3.70 9.08 -5.94
C THR A 13 4.75 8.41 -5.05
N GLU A 14 4.34 7.73 -3.97
CA GLU A 14 5.22 6.96 -3.07
C GLU A 14 5.38 5.50 -3.51
N TYR A 15 5.14 5.19 -4.79
CA TYR A 15 5.15 3.82 -5.31
C TYR A 15 6.43 3.04 -4.98
N LEU A 16 7.61 3.69 -4.97
CA LEU A 16 8.87 3.04 -4.61
C LEU A 16 8.85 2.45 -3.19
N LYS A 17 8.36 3.22 -2.21
CA LYS A 17 8.23 2.80 -0.82
C LYS A 17 7.20 1.68 -0.68
N ALA A 18 6.09 1.78 -1.41
CA ALA A 18 5.07 0.74 -1.43
C ALA A 18 5.63 -0.60 -1.95
N PHE A 19 6.45 -0.58 -3.01
CA PHE A 19 7.10 -1.78 -3.55
C PHE A 19 8.16 -2.36 -2.62
N GLU A 20 8.91 -1.51 -1.90
CA GLU A 20 9.86 -1.98 -0.88
C GLU A 20 9.15 -2.75 0.23
N VAL A 21 8.03 -2.21 0.75
CA VAL A 21 7.20 -2.88 1.75
C VAL A 21 6.66 -4.21 1.22
N MET A 22 6.17 -4.25 -0.02
CA MET A 22 5.72 -5.50 -0.64
C MET A 22 6.84 -6.54 -0.73
N ARG A 23 8.06 -6.12 -1.08
CA ARG A 23 9.23 -7.00 -1.19
C ARG A 23 9.73 -7.53 0.16
N SER A 24 9.46 -6.80 1.25
CA SER A 24 9.90 -7.19 2.60
C SER A 24 9.22 -8.47 3.13
N GLY A 25 8.09 -8.88 2.53
CA GLY A 25 7.25 -9.97 3.04
C GLY A 25 6.39 -9.59 4.25
N ASN A 26 6.58 -8.40 4.83
CA ASN A 26 5.82 -7.89 5.98
C ASN A 26 4.58 -7.07 5.54
N SER A 27 3.84 -7.57 4.55
CA SER A 27 2.63 -6.89 4.05
C SER A 27 1.55 -7.88 3.62
N GLY A 28 0.28 -7.55 3.86
CA GLY A 28 -0.87 -8.34 3.39
C GLY A 28 -1.35 -7.80 2.04
N LYS A 29 -1.97 -6.62 2.05
CA LYS A 29 -2.35 -5.87 0.85
C LYS A 29 -1.91 -4.42 0.98
N VAL A 30 -1.18 -3.95 -0.03
CA VAL A 30 -0.78 -2.55 -0.19
C VAL A 30 -1.69 -1.88 -1.22
N ILE A 31 -2.17 -0.68 -0.92
CA ILE A 31 -2.99 0.15 -1.82
C ILE A 31 -2.23 1.42 -2.15
N LEU A 32 -2.10 1.71 -3.45
CA LEU A 32 -1.70 3.02 -3.94
C LEU A 32 -2.97 3.85 -4.17
N ASN A 33 -3.09 4.97 -3.46
CA ASN A 33 -4.21 5.88 -3.60
C ASN A 33 -3.93 6.93 -4.68
N TRP A 34 -4.87 7.08 -5.61
CA TRP A 34 -4.84 8.01 -6.74
C TRP A 34 -5.81 9.18 -6.60
N THR A 35 -6.57 9.23 -5.50
CA THR A 35 -7.45 10.36 -5.24
C THR A 35 -6.61 11.58 -4.87
N GLU A 36 -6.82 12.70 -5.59
CA GLU A 36 -6.32 14.01 -5.19
C GLU A 36 -7.35 14.59 -4.19
N GLU A 37 -7.08 14.42 -2.89
CA GLU A 37 -7.76 15.16 -1.82
C GLU A 37 -6.92 16.36 -1.39
#